data_AF-A0A7X9ZSQ3-F1
#
_entry.id   AF-A0A7X9ZSQ3-F1
#
_cell.length_a   1.000
_cell.length_b   1.000
_cell.length_c   1.000
_cell.angle_alpha   90.00
_cell.angle_beta   90.00
_cell.angle_gamma   90.00
#
_symmetry.space_group_name_H-M   'P 1'
#
loop_
_entity.id
_entity.type
_entity.pdbx_description
1 polymer ?
#
loop_
_entity_poly.entity_id
_entity_poly.type
_entity_poly.pdbx_seq_one_letter_code
_entity_poly.pdbx_strand_id
1 'polypeptide(L)'
;MTSEEINAIGTLLMKVRDASADMVIVQLGAVGPSTDCKAGNMLATVRVGQDTETAEAINLDTAIMLAKGKCDRKAESRAREKAA
;
A
#
# COMPACT_ATOMS: atom_id res chain seq x y z
N MET A 1 -10.40 0.30 23.11
CA MET A 1 -9.76 -0.75 22.28
C MET A 1 -9.92 -2.09 22.99
N THR A 2 -10.70 -3.01 22.42
CA THR A 2 -10.97 -4.35 22.94
C THR A 2 -9.99 -5.37 22.36
N SER A 3 -9.91 -6.57 22.97
CA SER A 3 -9.07 -7.67 22.47
C SER A 3 -9.48 -8.14 21.08
N GLU A 4 -10.78 -8.06 20.73
CA GLU A 4 -11.27 -8.36 19.39
C GLU A 4 -10.79 -7.34 18.36
N GLU A 5 -10.79 -6.04 18.71
CA GLU A 5 -10.29 -4.98 17.84
C GLU A 5 -8.78 -5.14 17.56
N ILE A 6 -8.00 -5.54 18.57
CA ILE A 6 -6.56 -5.82 18.41
C ILE A 6 -6.32 -7.02 17.48
N ASN A 7 -7.08 -8.12 17.65
CA ASN A 7 -6.96 -9.30 16.81
C ASN A 7 -7.39 -9.05 15.36
N ALA A 8 -8.41 -8.20 15.16
CA ALA A 8 -8.85 -7.78 13.84
C ALA A 8 -7.75 -6.97 13.13
N ILE A 9 -7.08 -6.05 13.83
CA ILE A 9 -5.92 -5.31 13.33
C ILE A 9 -4.77 -6.29 12.99
N GLY A 10 -4.45 -7.23 13.88
CA GLY A 10 -3.41 -8.23 13.64
C GLY A 10 -3.69 -9.09 12.39
N THR A 11 -4.94 -9.50 12.19
CA THR A 11 -5.38 -10.25 11.01
C THR A 11 -5.25 -9.42 9.73
N LEU A 12 -5.62 -8.13 9.79
CA LEU A 12 -5.43 -7.20 8.67
C LEU A 12 -3.95 -7.02 8.33
N LEU A 13 -3.08 -6.86 9.34
CA LEU A 13 -1.64 -6.74 9.15
C LEU A 13 -1.02 -8.00 8.55
N MET A 14 -1.51 -9.19 8.91
CA MET A 14 -1.05 -10.45 8.30
C MET A 14 -1.44 -10.56 6.82
N LYS A 15 -2.59 -10.02 6.39
CA LYS A 15 -2.99 -10.03 4.97
C LYS A 15 -2.08 -9.19 4.08
N VAL A 16 -1.48 -8.14 4.65
CA VAL A 16 -0.61 -7.21 3.92
C VAL A 16 0.87 -7.50 4.12
N ARG A 17 1.18 -8.52 4.93
CA ARG A 17 2.53 -9.04 5.10
C ARG A 17 2.94 -9.78 3.83
N ASP A 18 3.73 -9.11 3.00
CA ASP A 18 4.46 -9.78 1.92
C ASP A 18 5.63 -10.59 2.52
N ALA A 19 5.83 -11.81 2.02
CA ALA A 19 6.95 -12.67 2.39
C ALA A 19 8.23 -12.31 1.63
N SER A 20 8.14 -11.44 0.62
CA SER A 20 9.31 -10.89 -0.06
C SER A 20 10.06 -9.94 0.88
N ALA A 21 11.37 -10.15 1.01
CA ALA A 21 12.22 -9.40 1.96
C ALA A 21 12.37 -7.91 1.62
N ASP A 22 11.82 -7.44 0.51
CA ASP A 22 12.09 -6.13 -0.06
C ASP A 22 10.90 -5.16 -0.03
N MET A 23 9.72 -5.60 0.45
CA MET A 23 8.54 -4.75 0.61
C MET A 23 8.34 -4.31 2.06
N VAL A 24 8.23 -2.99 2.28
CA VAL A 24 7.90 -2.39 3.58
C VAL A 24 6.71 -1.45 3.43
N ILE A 25 5.69 -1.62 4.25
CA ILE A 25 4.60 -0.64 4.39
C ILE A 25 5.10 0.47 5.31
N VAL A 26 5.23 1.68 4.75
CA VAL A 26 5.81 2.85 5.44
C VAL A 26 4.73 3.63 6.18
N GLN A 27 3.55 3.74 5.57
CA GLN A 27 2.45 4.53 6.11
C GLN A 27 1.11 3.93 5.70
N LEU A 28 0.17 3.95 6.63
CA LEU A 28 -1.24 3.71 6.41
C LEU A 28 -2.02 4.95 6.85
N GLY A 29 -3.04 5.33 6.09
CA GLY A 29 -3.90 6.45 6.39
C GLY A 29 -5.34 6.17 5.98
N ALA A 30 -6.26 6.92 6.57
CA ALA A 30 -7.65 6.95 6.17
C ALA A 30 -8.05 8.42 6.01
N VAL A 31 -8.74 8.72 4.91
CA VAL A 31 -9.28 10.03 4.62
C VAL A 31 -10.80 9.90 4.65
N GLY A 32 -11.44 10.77 5.42
CA GLY A 32 -12.89 10.77 5.56
C GLY A 32 -13.62 11.11 4.25
N PRO A 33 -14.94 10.91 4.20
CA PRO A 33 -15.76 11.30 3.06
C PRO A 33 -15.52 12.73 2.58
N SER A 34 -15.41 12.90 1.27
CA SER A 34 -15.27 14.20 0.61
C SER A 34 -16.34 14.37 -0.48
N THR A 35 -16.38 15.54 -1.11
CA THR A 35 -17.25 15.82 -2.27
C THR A 35 -17.02 14.81 -3.40
N ASP A 36 -15.77 14.39 -3.56
CA ASP A 36 -15.32 13.59 -4.70
C ASP A 36 -15.32 12.09 -4.35
N CYS A 37 -15.23 11.76 -3.06
CA CYS A 37 -15.31 10.40 -2.56
C CYS A 37 -16.20 10.30 -1.32
N LYS A 38 -17.51 10.07 -1.53
CA LYS A 38 -18.51 10.02 -0.46
C LYS A 38 -18.30 8.90 0.58
N ALA A 39 -17.55 7.87 0.24
CA ALA A 39 -17.22 6.77 1.15
C ALA A 39 -15.93 7.03 1.96
N GLY A 40 -15.15 8.05 1.60
CA GLY A 40 -13.77 8.18 2.02
C GLY A 40 -12.88 7.16 1.31
N ASN A 41 -11.60 7.19 1.64
CA ASN A 41 -10.60 6.31 1.04
C ASN A 41 -9.46 6.01 2.02
N MET A 42 -8.83 4.87 1.78
CA MET A 42 -7.62 4.43 2.44
C MET A 42 -6.42 4.86 1.63
N LEU A 43 -5.36 5.24 2.32
CA LEU A 43 -4.09 5.66 1.76
C LEU A 43 -3.00 4.72 2.28
N ALA A 44 -2.13 4.27 1.39
CA ALA A 44 -1.01 3.43 1.74
C ALA A 44 0.25 3.88 1.02
N THR A 45 1.35 3.95 1.77
CA THR A 45 2.69 4.17 1.24
C THR A 45 3.50 2.90 1.41
N VAL A 46 4.03 2.39 0.31
CA VAL A 46 4.83 1.17 0.25
C VAL A 46 6.19 1.52 -0.31
N ARG A 47 7.23 0.94 0.28
CA ARG A 47 8.58 0.93 -0.25
C ARG A 47 8.93 -0.46 -0.74
N VAL A 48 9.42 -0.57 -1.98
CA VAL A 48 9.97 -1.81 -2.56
C VAL A 48 11.39 -1.51 -3.03
N GLY A 49 12.39 -2.12 -2.39
CA GLY A 49 13.79 -1.81 -2.65
C GLY A 49 14.10 -0.32 -2.43
N GLN A 50 14.44 0.38 -3.51
CA GLN A 50 14.76 1.81 -3.49
C GLN A 50 13.57 2.72 -3.81
N ASP A 51 12.45 2.17 -4.29
CA ASP A 51 11.29 2.95 -4.66
C ASP A 51 10.31 3.08 -3.51
N THR A 52 9.74 4.27 -3.34
CA THR A 52 8.66 4.52 -2.38
C THR A 52 7.50 5.17 -3.12
N GLU A 53 6.31 4.60 -2.97
CA GLU A 53 5.11 5.03 -3.66
C GLU A 53 3.91 5.07 -2.74
N THR A 54 3.01 6.00 -3.02
CA THR A 54 1.73 6.15 -2.32
C THR A 54 0.59 5.90 -3.28
N ALA A 55 -0.45 5.22 -2.81
CA ALA A 55 -1.70 5.09 -3.52
C ALA A 55 -2.90 5.19 -2.57
N GLU A 56 -4.03 5.51 -3.18
CA GLU A 56 -5.31 5.67 -2.51
C GLU A 56 -6.34 4.74 -3.15
N ALA A 57 -7.19 4.13 -2.33
CA ALA A 57 -8.29 3.29 -2.78
C ALA A 57 -9.37 3.21 -1.71
N ILE A 58 -10.58 2.76 -2.06
CA ILE A 58 -11.67 2.56 -1.07
C ILE A 58 -11.24 1.55 0.00
N ASN A 59 -10.54 0.48 -0.38
CA ASN A 59 -10.06 -0.55 0.52
C ASN A 59 -8.53 -0.48 0.71
N LEU A 60 -8.08 -0.82 1.91
CA LEU A 60 -6.67 -0.71 2.30
C LEU A 60 -5.76 -1.66 1.53
N ASP A 61 -6.19 -2.90 1.32
CA ASP A 61 -5.48 -3.90 0.53
C ASP A 61 -5.26 -3.43 -0.90
N THR A 62 -6.29 -2.85 -1.53
CA THR A 62 -6.18 -2.26 -2.85
C THR A 62 -5.19 -1.10 -2.88
N ALA A 63 -5.20 -0.22 -1.87
CA ALA A 63 -4.25 0.89 -1.79
C ALA A 63 -2.80 0.37 -1.72
N ILE A 64 -2.55 -0.67 -0.93
CA ILE A 64 -1.21 -1.29 -0.80
C ILE A 64 -0.78 -1.94 -2.11
N MET A 65 -1.66 -2.72 -2.75
CA MET A 65 -1.37 -3.37 -4.03
C MET A 65 -1.09 -2.36 -5.15
N LEU A 66 -1.84 -1.24 -5.18
CA LEU A 66 -1.61 -0.16 -6.14
C LEU A 66 -0.26 0.54 -5.91
N ALA A 67 0.09 0.83 -4.65
CA ALA A 67 1.39 1.42 -4.30
C ALA A 67 2.55 0.50 -4.69
N LYS A 68 2.44 -0.79 -4.40
CA LYS A 68 3.40 -1.81 -4.85
C LYS A 68 3.53 -1.84 -6.38
N GLY A 69 2.40 -1.91 -7.09
CA GLY A 69 2.40 -1.94 -8.56
C GLY A 69 3.00 -0.69 -9.21
N LYS A 70 2.95 0.48 -8.55
CA LYS A 70 3.70 1.67 -8.99
C LYS A 70 5.21 1.49 -8.83
N CYS A 71 5.67 0.90 -7.73
CA CYS A 71 7.10 0.58 -7.54
C CYS A 71 7.58 -0.41 -8.61
N ASP A 72 6.83 -1.49 -8.84
CA ASP A 72 7.18 -2.52 -9.83
C ASP A 72 7.34 -1.91 -11.24
N ARG A 73 6.40 -1.05 -11.66
CA ARG A 73 6.49 -0.33 -12.94
C ARG A 73 7.71 0.60 -13.04
N LYS A 74 8.11 1.27 -11.95
CA LYS A 74 9.32 2.10 -11.93
C LYS A 74 10.58 1.27 -12.08
N ALA A 75 10.64 0.13 -11.39
CA ALA A 75 11.74 -0.81 -11.53
C ALA A 75 11.86 -1.35 -12.96
N GLU A 76 10.73 -1.71 -13.58
CA GLU A 76 10.68 -2.14 -14.99
C GLU A 76 11.15 -1.04 -15.96
N SER A 77 10.73 0.22 -15.76
CA SER A 77 11.17 1.34 -16.60
C SER A 77 12.69 1.50 -16.58
N ARG A 78 13.30 1.48 -15.39
CA ARG A 78 14.76 1.58 -15.25
C ARG A 78 15.49 0.39 -15.84
N ALA A 79 14.92 -0.82 -15.75
CA ALA A 79 15.50 -2.01 -16.35
C ALA A 79 15.49 -1.91 -17.88
N ARG A 80 14.41 -1.37 -18.47
CA ARG A 80 14.31 -1.12 -19.91
C ARG A 80 15.27 -0.02 -20.38
N GLU A 81 15.37 1.08 -19.64
CA GLU A 81 16.30 2.18 -19.95
C GLU A 81 17.78 1.75 -19.90
N LYS A 82 18.14 0.82 -19.01
CA LYS A 82 19.50 0.26 -18.95
C LYS A 82 19.81 -0.76 -20.05
N ALA A 83 18.78 -1.34 -20.67
CA ALA A 83 18.93 -2.36 -21.71
C ALA A 83 18.88 -1.79 -23.14
N ALA A 84 18.53 -0.50 -23.29
CA ALA A 84 18.52 0.26 -24.53
C ALA A 84 19.82 1.04 -24.71
#